data_AF-A0A352S584-F1
#
_entry.id   AF-A0A352S584-F1
#
_cell.length_a   1.000
_cell.length_b   1.000
_cell.length_c   1.000
_cell.angle_alpha   90.00
_cell.angle_beta   90.00
_cell.angle_gamma   90.00
#
_symmetry.space_group_name_H-M   'P 1'
#
loop_
_entity.id
_entity.type
_entity.pdbx_description
1 polymer ?
#
loop_
_entity_poly.entity_id
_entity_poly.type
_entity_poly.pdbx_seq_one_letter_code
_entity_poly.pdbx_strand_id
1 'polypeptide(L)'
;FEPLMTLYLTDNTPPEEIVAARASGFVHGVKLYPAGATTNSDAGVTDIRRCAATLEAMQREGVPLLVHGEVTDGDIDIFDREAVFIDRV
;
A
#
# COMPACT_ATOMS: atom_id res chain seq x y z
N PHE A 1 -12.18 -2.75 -23.38
CA PHE A 1 -11.38 -2.84 -22.14
C PHE A 1 -11.76 -1.67 -21.27
N GLU A 2 -11.94 -1.90 -19.97
CA GLU A 2 -12.27 -0.87 -18.98
C GLU A 2 -11.14 -0.83 -17.94
N PRO A 3 -10.30 0.22 -17.91
CA PRO A 3 -9.23 0.33 -16.94
C PRO A 3 -9.77 0.67 -15.54
N LEU A 4 -9.34 -0.07 -14.52
CA LEU A 4 -9.61 0.25 -13.12
C LEU A 4 -8.36 0.89 -12.52
N MET A 5 -8.44 2.17 -12.17
CA MET A 5 -7.29 2.93 -11.68
C MET A 5 -7.01 2.66 -10.20
N THR A 6 -5.75 2.79 -9.80
CA THR A 6 -5.30 2.67 -8.42
C THR A 6 -4.37 3.81 -8.05
N LEU A 7 -4.29 4.14 -6.77
CA LEU A 7 -3.28 5.05 -6.23
C LEU A 7 -2.11 4.27 -5.64
N TYR A 8 -0.93 4.89 -5.61
CA TYR A 8 0.25 4.36 -4.93
C TYR A 8 0.26 4.85 -3.47
N LEU A 9 0.34 3.93 -2.51
CA LEU A 9 0.45 4.27 -1.09
C LEU A 9 1.89 4.66 -0.75
N THR A 10 2.05 5.83 -0.13
CA THR A 10 3.33 6.31 0.40
C THR A 10 3.19 6.59 1.89
N ASP A 11 4.32 6.75 2.58
CA ASP A 11 4.35 7.22 3.97
C ASP A 11 3.60 8.55 4.20
N ASN A 12 3.47 9.36 3.16
CA ASN A 12 2.92 10.72 3.22
C ASN A 12 1.58 10.86 2.50
N THR A 13 0.97 9.76 2.04
CA THR A 13 -0.34 9.83 1.37
C THR A 13 -1.36 10.31 2.39
N PRO A 14 -1.98 11.49 2.20
CA PRO A 14 -2.83 12.05 3.22
C PRO A 14 -4.26 11.45 3.12
N PRO A 15 -4.99 11.33 4.24
CA PRO A 15 -6.27 10.63 4.28
C PRO A 15 -7.36 11.28 3.41
N GLU A 16 -7.30 12.59 3.18
CA GLU A 16 -8.21 13.31 2.29
C GLU A 16 -8.15 12.85 0.84
N GLU A 17 -7.01 12.33 0.37
CA GLU A 17 -6.88 11.75 -0.97
C GLU A 17 -7.78 10.52 -1.14
N ILE A 18 -8.01 9.76 -0.07
CA ILE A 18 -8.90 8.59 -0.10
C ILE A 18 -10.35 9.02 -0.29
N VAL A 19 -10.76 10.08 0.39
CA VAL A 19 -12.12 10.66 0.26
C VAL A 19 -12.31 11.21 -1.14
N ALA A 20 -11.32 11.96 -1.66
CA ALA A 20 -11.35 12.48 -3.03
C ALA A 20 -11.38 11.35 -4.08
N ALA A 21 -10.55 10.32 -3.89
CA ALA A 21 -10.50 9.14 -4.75
C ALA A 21 -11.85 8.42 -4.80
N ARG A 22 -12.48 8.16 -3.64
CA ARG A 22 -13.79 7.52 -3.56
C ARG A 22 -14.88 8.38 -4.22
N ALA A 23 -14.88 9.69 -3.95
CA ALA A 23 -15.85 10.62 -4.53
C ALA A 23 -15.70 10.75 -6.06
N SER A 24 -14.49 10.57 -6.59
CA SER A 24 -14.24 10.63 -8.04
C SER A 24 -14.92 9.52 -8.83
N GLY A 25 -15.12 8.34 -8.22
CA GLY A 25 -15.60 7.14 -8.89
C GLY A 25 -14.60 6.47 -9.85
N PHE A 26 -13.39 7.03 -10.02
CA PHE A 26 -12.37 6.51 -10.96
C PHE A 26 -11.31 5.61 -10.31
N VAL A 27 -11.05 5.78 -9.01
CA VAL A 27 -10.04 5.01 -8.27
C VAL A 27 -10.73 3.86 -7.54
N HIS A 28 -10.23 2.65 -7.78
CA HIS A 28 -10.83 1.41 -7.26
C HIS A 28 -10.03 0.76 -6.13
N GLY A 29 -8.85 1.30 -5.79
CA GLY A 29 -8.02 0.80 -4.71
C GLY A 29 -6.73 1.57 -4.56
N VAL A 30 -5.99 1.25 -3.50
CA VAL A 30 -4.68 1.83 -3.22
C VAL A 30 -3.68 0.69 -3.05
N LYS A 31 -2.54 0.78 -3.76
CA LYS A 31 -1.51 -0.24 -3.79
C LYS A 31 -0.35 0.11 -2.87
N LEU A 32 -0.08 -0.78 -1.91
CA LEU A 32 1.08 -0.78 -1.04
C LEU A 32 2.23 -1.54 -1.71
N TYR A 33 3.38 -0.88 -1.77
CA TYR A 33 4.69 -1.50 -1.99
C TYR A 33 5.59 -1.15 -0.81
N PRO A 34 6.20 -2.14 -0.12
CA PRO A 34 7.26 -1.87 0.85
C PRO A 34 8.44 -1.19 0.14
N ALA A 35 9.04 -0.19 0.79
CA ALA A 35 10.09 0.61 0.18
C ALA A 35 11.29 -0.26 -0.25
N GLY A 36 11.63 -0.21 -1.55
CA GLY A 36 12.74 -0.96 -2.13
C GLY A 36 12.47 -2.45 -2.41
N ALA A 37 11.24 -2.94 -2.20
CA ALA A 37 10.90 -4.35 -2.45
C ALA A 37 10.97 -4.74 -3.93
N THR A 38 10.61 -3.82 -4.83
CA THR A 38 10.48 -4.11 -6.27
C THR A 38 10.72 -2.87 -7.15
N THR A 39 10.53 -3.00 -8.47
CA THR A 39 10.68 -1.91 -9.43
C THR A 39 9.81 -0.70 -9.07
N ASN A 40 10.40 0.50 -9.09
CA ASN A 40 9.75 1.77 -8.76
C ASN A 40 9.14 1.84 -7.34
N SER A 41 9.66 1.05 -6.39
CA SER A 41 9.16 1.02 -5.02
C SER A 41 9.90 1.92 -4.04
N ASP A 42 10.85 2.76 -4.48
CA ASP A 42 11.67 3.60 -3.59
C ASP A 42 10.84 4.62 -2.78
N ALA A 43 9.70 5.06 -3.31
CA ALA A 43 8.73 5.92 -2.62
C ALA A 43 7.68 5.13 -1.81
N GLY A 44 7.89 3.81 -1.68
CA GLY A 44 7.02 2.89 -0.97
C GLY A 44 6.88 3.17 0.52
N VAL A 45 6.07 2.34 1.15
CA VAL A 45 5.82 2.40 2.59
C VAL A 45 7.05 1.87 3.33
N THR A 46 7.62 2.68 4.21
CA THR A 46 8.75 2.26 5.06
C THR A 46 8.27 1.59 6.35
N ASP A 47 7.09 1.98 6.82
CA ASP A 47 6.43 1.44 8.01
C ASP A 47 4.92 1.65 7.88
N ILE A 48 4.14 0.56 7.86
CA ILE A 48 2.69 0.60 7.68
C ILE A 48 1.97 1.46 8.73
N ARG A 49 2.56 1.62 9.92
CA ARG A 49 2.02 2.45 11.01
C ARG A 49 1.99 3.93 10.63
N ARG A 50 2.85 4.39 9.72
CA ARG A 50 2.82 5.77 9.20
C ARG A 50 1.57 6.03 8.36
N CYS A 51 1.01 4.99 7.76
CA CYS A 51 -0.20 5.07 6.95
C CYS A 51 -1.49 4.95 7.78
N ALA A 52 -1.43 4.88 9.12
CA ALA A 52 -2.58 4.58 9.97
C ALA A 52 -3.81 5.46 9.67
N ALA A 53 -3.65 6.79 9.61
CA ALA A 53 -4.75 7.71 9.30
C ALA A 53 -5.37 7.45 7.92
N THR A 54 -4.53 7.12 6.94
CA THR A 54 -4.94 6.84 5.56
C THR A 54 -5.64 5.49 5.46
N LEU A 55 -5.15 4.48 6.17
CA LEU A 55 -5.78 3.16 6.27
C LEU A 55 -7.14 3.24 6.97
N GLU A 56 -7.27 4.05 8.03
CA GLU A 56 -8.56 4.33 8.67
C GLU A 56 -9.55 5.00 7.71
N ALA A 57 -9.08 5.95 6.89
CA ALA A 57 -9.89 6.56 5.84
C ALA A 57 -10.31 5.52 4.78
N MET A 58 -9.39 4.66 4.34
CA MET A 58 -9.71 3.58 3.39
C MET A 58 -10.78 2.63 3.93
N GLN A 59 -10.67 2.25 5.21
CA GLN A 59 -11.68 1.43 5.88
C GLN A 59 -13.04 2.12 5.90
N ARG A 60 -13.10 3.40 6.28
CA ARG A 60 -14.36 4.18 6.34
C ARG A 60 -15.01 4.33 4.95
N GLU A 61 -14.21 4.63 3.93
CA GLU A 61 -14.70 4.87 2.55
C GLU A 61 -14.89 3.57 1.74
N GLY A 62 -14.55 2.41 2.32
CA GLY A 62 -14.65 1.11 1.66
C GLY A 62 -13.72 0.99 0.45
N VAL A 63 -12.50 1.55 0.54
CA VAL A 63 -11.49 1.50 -0.52
C VAL A 63 -10.52 0.33 -0.27
N PRO A 64 -10.39 -0.61 -1.23
CA PRO A 64 -9.49 -1.77 -1.10
C PRO A 64 -8.01 -1.38 -0.95
N LEU A 65 -7.33 -2.07 -0.03
CA LEU A 65 -5.87 -2.10 0.06
C LEU A 65 -5.33 -3.27 -0.75
N LEU A 66 -4.45 -2.98 -1.71
CA LEU A 66 -3.76 -3.96 -2.53
C LEU A 66 -2.34 -4.09 -1.99
N VAL A 67 -1.87 -5.30 -1.70
CA VAL A 67 -0.62 -5.50 -0.94
C VAL A 67 0.42 -6.20 -1.80
N HIS A 68 1.66 -5.67 -1.79
CA HIS A 68 2.86 -6.43 -2.14
C HIS A 68 3.46 -6.96 -0.84
N GLY A 69 3.20 -8.22 -0.52
CA GLY A 69 3.43 -8.80 0.80
C GLY A 69 4.82 -9.40 0.97
N GLU A 70 5.87 -8.57 0.97
CA GLU A 70 7.24 -9.02 1.19
C GLU A 70 7.95 -8.10 2.20
N VAL A 71 8.81 -8.66 3.06
CA VAL A 71 9.74 -7.84 3.84
C VAL A 71 10.97 -7.47 3.02
N THR A 72 11.66 -6.39 3.40
CA THR A 72 12.84 -5.88 2.69
C THR A 72 14.13 -6.02 3.49
N ASP A 73 14.11 -6.69 4.64
CA ASP A 73 15.28 -6.93 5.46
C ASP A 73 16.39 -7.66 4.68
N GLY A 74 17.61 -7.16 4.78
CA GLY A 74 18.75 -7.65 3.98
C GLY A 74 19.31 -9.00 4.44
N ASP A 75 18.95 -9.45 5.63
CA ASP A 75 19.32 -10.74 6.22
C ASP A 75 18.32 -11.88 5.90
N ILE A 76 17.22 -11.56 5.22
CA ILE A 76 16.17 -12.52 4.84
C ILE A 76 16.31 -12.89 3.37
N ASP A 77 16.34 -14.21 3.11
CA ASP A 77 16.37 -14.74 1.74
C ASP A 77 15.13 -14.30 0.96
N ILE A 78 15.30 -13.99 -0.32
CA ILE A 78 14.21 -13.53 -1.18
C ILE A 78 13.02 -14.50 -1.22
N PHE A 79 13.27 -15.81 -1.10
CA PHE A 79 12.22 -16.84 -1.08
C PHE A 79 11.44 -16.90 0.24
N ASP A 80 12.00 -16.35 1.32
CA ASP A 80 11.38 -16.32 2.65
C ASP A 80 10.63 -15.01 2.93
N ARG A 81 10.82 -13.97 2.11
CA ARG A 81 10.28 -12.62 2.36
C ARG A 81 8.78 -12.56 2.50
N GLU A 82 8.04 -13.33 1.69
CA GLU A 82 6.58 -13.37 1.77
C GLU A 82 6.10 -14.09 3.03
N ALA A 83 6.70 -15.24 3.36
CA ALA A 83 6.35 -15.97 4.56
C ALA A 83 6.56 -15.12 5.82
N VAL A 84 7.70 -14.43 5.89
CA VAL A 84 8.02 -13.54 7.00
C VAL A 84 7.07 -12.33 7.06
N PHE A 85 6.61 -11.81 5.92
CA PHE A 85 5.63 -10.73 5.90
C PHE A 85 4.34 -11.12 6.64
N ILE A 86 3.83 -12.34 6.40
CA ILE A 86 2.62 -12.85 7.05
C ILE A 86 2.78 -12.95 8.58
N ASP A 87 3.98 -13.28 9.06
CA ASP A 87 4.22 -13.45 10.50
C ASP A 87 4.41 -12.13 11.27
N ARG A 88 4.80 -11.05 10.58
CA ARG A 88 5.29 -9.81 11.23
C ARG A 88 4.41 -8.58 11.04
N VAL A 89 3.58 -8.54 9.99
CA VAL A 89 2.87 -7.33 9.55
C VAL A 89 1.36 -7.45 9.77
#